data_AF-A0AAV3P135-F1
#
_entry.id   AF-A0AAV3P135-F1
#
_cell.length_a   1.000
_cell.length_b   1.000
_cell.length_c   1.000
_cell.angle_alpha   90.00
_cell.angle_beta   90.00
_cell.angle_gamma   90.00
#
_symmetry.space_group_name_H-M   'P 1'
#
loop_
_entity.id
_entity.type
_entity.pdbx_description
1 polymer ?
#
loop_
_entity_poly.entity_id
_entity_poly.type
_entity_poly.pdbx_seq_one_letter_code
_entity_poly.pdbx_strand_id
1 'polypeptide(L)'
;MPNDDEVYARNFPSSLSRQALKWFRKLPPDSIDRWQDVMSLFMDKFGVSIVADDDERTLMQIQQKPGETLRSFATRFEEVATNIPTANEKVTMISFFHGLRYGPLKGNWY
;
A
#
# COMPACT_ATOMS: atom_id res chain seq x y z
N MET A 1 18.69 -8.79 -5.29
CA MET A 1 17.29 -9.24 -5.22
C MET A 1 16.45 -8.17 -5.89
N PRO A 2 15.36 -8.49 -6.62
CA PRO A 2 14.46 -7.44 -7.07
C PRO A 2 14.04 -6.64 -5.84
N ASN A 3 14.09 -5.31 -5.95
CA ASN A 3 13.71 -4.45 -4.85
C ASN A 3 12.24 -4.76 -4.52
N ASP A 4 11.88 -4.89 -3.25
CA ASP A 4 10.52 -5.33 -2.87
C ASP A 4 9.43 -4.46 -3.54
N ASP A 5 9.69 -3.17 -3.74
CA ASP A 5 8.91 -2.21 -4.52
C ASP A 5 8.57 -2.68 -5.95
N GLU A 6 9.50 -3.32 -6.66
CA GLU A 6 9.31 -3.79 -8.04
C GLU A 6 8.31 -4.95 -8.07
N VAL A 7 8.42 -5.86 -7.10
CA VAL A 7 7.50 -6.99 -6.95
C VAL A 7 6.09 -6.50 -6.63
N TYR A 8 5.94 -5.48 -5.78
CA TYR A 8 4.63 -4.92 -5.45
C TYR A 8 4.02 -4.14 -6.62
N ALA A 9 4.81 -3.30 -7.30
CA ALA A 9 4.36 -2.55 -8.46
C ALA A 9 3.89 -3.45 -9.61
N ARG A 10 4.56 -4.59 -9.82
CA ARG A 10 4.19 -5.56 -10.86
C ARG A 10 2.86 -6.27 -10.57
N ASN A 11 2.57 -6.56 -9.31
CA ASN A 11 1.39 -7.33 -8.91
C ASN A 11 0.15 -6.46 -8.72
N PHE A 12 0.32 -5.19 -8.35
CA PHE A 12 -0.79 -4.30 -8.03
C PHE A 12 -1.86 -4.11 -9.13
N PRO A 13 -1.54 -4.01 -10.43
CA PRO A 13 -2.56 -3.85 -11.45
C PRO A 13 -3.59 -4.98 -11.48
N SER A 14 -3.21 -6.18 -11.02
CA SER A 14 -4.10 -7.35 -10.97
C SER A 14 -5.10 -7.29 -9.80
N SER A 15 -4.80 -6.54 -8.74
CA SER A 15 -5.69 -6.34 -7.59
C SER A 15 -6.68 -5.17 -7.76
N LEU A 16 -6.52 -4.35 -8.80
CA LEU A 16 -7.32 -3.14 -9.01
C LEU A 16 -8.67 -3.40 -9.69
N SER A 17 -9.69 -2.65 -9.26
CA SER A 17 -10.96 -2.55 -10.00
C SER A 17 -10.79 -1.78 -11.31
N ARG A 18 -11.75 -1.90 -12.23
CA ARG A 18 -11.66 -1.34 -13.59
C ARG A 18 -11.38 0.18 -13.62
N GLN A 19 -11.92 0.93 -12.66
CA GLN A 19 -11.72 2.39 -12.58
C GLN A 19 -10.36 2.75 -11.97
N ALA A 20 -9.93 2.03 -10.93
CA ALA A 20 -8.61 2.17 -10.34
C ALA A 20 -7.49 1.82 -11.33
N LEU A 21 -7.65 0.73 -12.09
CA LEU A 21 -6.70 0.31 -13.12
C LEU A 21 -6.56 1.36 -14.22
N LYS A 22 -7.68 1.98 -14.65
CA LYS A 22 -7.67 3.06 -15.64
C LYS A 22 -6.95 4.30 -15.13
N TRP A 23 -7.02 4.59 -13.84
CA TRP A 23 -6.25 5.66 -13.22
C TRP A 23 -4.76 5.32 -13.13
N PHE A 24 -4.43 4.12 -12.65
CA PHE A 24 -3.03 3.68 -12.50
C PHE A 24 -2.29 3.72 -13.84
N ARG A 25 -2.93 3.31 -14.94
CA ARG A 25 -2.36 3.39 -16.31
C ARG A 25 -2.20 4.81 -16.87
N LYS A 26 -2.78 5.83 -16.22
CA LYS A 26 -2.67 7.23 -16.62
C LYS A 26 -1.57 7.98 -15.84
N LEU A 27 -0.92 7.32 -14.89
CA LEU A 27 0.22 7.90 -14.19
C LEU A 27 1.35 8.14 -15.20
N PRO A 28 2.03 9.30 -15.15
CA PRO A 28 3.14 9.58 -16.06
C PRO A 28 4.24 8.51 -15.93
N PRO A 29 4.94 8.17 -17.03
CA PRO A 29 6.20 7.45 -16.95
C PRO A 29 7.17 8.23 -16.04
N ASP A 30 7.96 7.52 -15.24
CA ASP A 30 8.98 8.10 -14.34
C ASP A 30 8.47 9.04 -13.24
N SER A 31 7.15 9.11 -13.00
CA SER A 31 6.60 9.88 -11.86
C SER A 31 6.55 9.08 -10.55
N ILE A 32 7.09 7.86 -10.54
CA ILE A 32 6.97 6.91 -9.43
C ILE A 32 8.39 6.49 -9.05
N ASP A 33 8.94 7.22 -8.09
CA ASP A 33 10.25 6.95 -7.50
C ASP A 33 10.16 5.97 -6.32
N ARG A 34 8.97 5.65 -5.80
CA ARG A 34 8.76 4.63 -4.74
C ARG A 34 7.36 4.04 -4.85
N TRP A 35 7.21 2.79 -4.43
CA TRP A 35 5.89 2.15 -4.29
C TRP A 35 4.93 2.96 -3.40
N GLN A 36 5.48 3.61 -2.37
CA GLN A 36 4.74 4.47 -1.45
C GLN A 36 4.04 5.64 -2.13
N ASP A 37 4.66 6.23 -3.15
CA ASP A 37 4.10 7.40 -3.82
C ASP A 37 2.83 7.01 -4.60
N VAL A 38 2.85 5.82 -5.21
CA VAL A 38 1.66 5.23 -5.84
C VAL A 38 0.58 4.97 -4.81
N MET A 39 0.92 4.34 -3.69
CA MET A 39 -0.07 4.00 -2.66
C MET A 39 -0.66 5.25 -2.03
N SER A 40 0.14 6.28 -1.79
CA SER A 40 -0.34 7.56 -1.29
C SER A 40 -1.32 8.20 -2.27
N LEU A 41 -0.99 8.29 -3.57
CA LEU A 41 -1.89 8.85 -4.59
C LEU A 41 -3.15 8.01 -4.79
N PHE A 42 -3.03 6.69 -4.71
CA PHE A 42 -4.16 5.77 -4.79
C PHE A 42 -5.13 5.98 -3.63
N MET A 43 -4.59 6.15 -2.42
CA MET A 43 -5.37 6.33 -1.19
C MET A 43 -5.99 7.72 -1.10
N ASP A 44 -5.30 8.76 -1.55
CA ASP A 44 -5.88 10.11 -1.68
C ASP A 44 -7.09 10.09 -2.64
N LYS A 45 -6.97 9.35 -3.74
CA LYS A 45 -8.01 9.31 -4.78
C LYS A 45 -9.16 8.34 -4.50
N PHE A 46 -8.88 7.19 -3.88
CA PHE A 46 -9.83 6.09 -3.73
C PHE A 46 -10.01 5.64 -2.27
N GLY A 47 -9.21 6.12 -1.33
CA GLY A 47 -9.23 5.67 0.07
C GLY A 47 -10.58 5.84 0.74
N VAL A 48 -11.27 6.96 0.51
CA VAL A 48 -12.63 7.18 1.03
C VAL A 48 -13.66 6.21 0.45
N SER A 49 -13.49 5.79 -0.81
CA SER A 49 -14.37 4.80 -1.45
C SER A 49 -14.03 3.37 -1.04
N ILE A 50 -12.81 3.13 -0.54
CA ILE A 50 -12.32 1.83 -0.07
C ILE A 50 -12.69 1.64 1.41
N VAL A 51 -12.75 2.73 2.18
CA VAL A 51 -12.96 2.75 3.62
C VAL A 51 -14.22 3.51 3.95
N ALA A 52 -15.33 2.77 3.90
CA ALA A 52 -16.63 3.30 4.26
C ALA A 52 -16.80 3.42 5.79
N ASP A 53 -16.08 2.61 6.57
CA ASP A 53 -16.27 2.47 8.03
C ASP A 53 -15.07 2.99 8.84
N ASP A 54 -15.34 3.55 10.03
CA ASP A 54 -14.33 4.11 10.93
C ASP A 54 -13.31 3.06 11.41
N ASP A 55 -13.73 1.80 11.53
CA ASP A 55 -12.86 0.69 11.92
C ASP A 55 -11.79 0.42 10.85
N GLU A 56 -12.17 0.40 9.57
CA GLU A 56 -11.24 0.23 8.44
C GLU A 56 -10.27 1.43 8.28
N ARG A 57 -10.65 2.65 8.72
CA ARG A 57 -9.74 3.81 8.76
C ARG A 57 -8.58 3.57 9.71
N THR A 58 -8.82 2.83 10.78
CA THR A 58 -7.80 2.51 11.79
C THR A 58 -6.68 1.64 11.18
N LEU A 59 -7.00 0.76 10.22
CA LEU A 59 -5.99 -0.03 9.49
C LEU A 59 -5.07 0.84 8.63
N MET A 60 -5.63 1.85 7.98
CA MET A 60 -4.87 2.73 7.09
C MET A 60 -3.89 3.65 7.82
N GLN A 61 -4.12 3.88 9.11
CA GLN A 61 -3.26 4.69 9.98
C GLN A 61 -2.04 3.92 10.49
N ILE A 62 -2.01 2.59 10.34
CA ILE A 62 -0.88 1.78 10.79
C ILE A 62 0.27 1.97 9.80
N GLN A 63 1.32 2.62 10.28
CA GLN A 63 2.56 2.83 9.53
C GLN A 63 3.70 2.05 10.20
N GLN A 64 4.61 1.53 9.37
CA GLN A 64 5.87 0.94 9.80
C GLN A 64 6.74 2.06 10.37
N LYS A 65 7.26 1.86 11.57
CA LYS A 65 8.08 2.86 12.27
C LYS A 65 9.52 2.86 11.72
N PRO A 66 10.26 3.98 11.82
CA PRO A 66 11.68 3.98 11.51
C PRO A 66 12.42 2.92 12.35
N GLY A 67 13.20 2.05 11.69
CA GLY A 67 13.95 0.97 12.36
C GLY A 67 13.12 -0.26 12.74
N GLU A 68 11.83 -0.28 12.44
CA GLU A 68 10.98 -1.44 12.68
C GLU A 68 11.15 -2.51 11.60
N THR A 69 11.28 -3.77 12.02
CA THR A 69 11.36 -4.90 11.09
C THR A 69 10.00 -5.16 10.43
N LEU A 70 10.03 -5.68 9.19
CA LEU A 70 8.81 -6.08 8.47
C LEU A 70 7.95 -7.05 9.29
N ARG A 71 8.58 -7.98 10.01
CA ARG A 71 7.89 -8.94 10.88
C ARG A 71 7.16 -8.24 12.04
N SER A 72 7.82 -7.31 12.73
CA SER A 72 7.20 -6.53 13.82
C SER A 72 6.02 -5.70 13.31
N PHE A 73 6.18 -5.07 12.15
CA PHE A 73 5.10 -4.34 11.51
C PHE A 73 3.92 -5.27 11.16
N ALA A 74 4.19 -6.41 10.52
CA ALA A 74 3.17 -7.37 10.11
C ALA A 74 2.38 -7.90 11.32
N THR A 75 3.06 -8.21 12.43
CA THR A 75 2.38 -8.64 13.67
C THR A 75 1.45 -7.56 14.21
N ARG A 76 1.89 -6.29 14.31
CA ARG A 76 1.01 -5.20 14.77
C ARG A 76 -0.16 -4.96 13.82
N PHE A 77 0.09 -5.07 12.52
CA PHE A 77 -0.93 -4.90 11.50
C PHE A 77 -1.99 -6.00 11.60
N GLU A 78 -1.57 -7.25 11.75
CA GLU A 78 -2.45 -8.43 11.88
C GLU A 78 -3.28 -8.37 13.17
N GLU A 79 -2.71 -7.91 14.29
CA GLU A 79 -3.42 -7.69 15.55
C GLU A 79 -4.60 -6.71 15.38
N VAL A 80 -4.41 -5.61 14.65
CA VAL A 80 -5.49 -4.64 14.40
C VAL A 80 -6.48 -5.18 13.36
N ALA A 81 -5.99 -5.85 12.31
CA ALA A 81 -6.85 -6.44 11.26
C ALA A 81 -7.80 -7.51 11.80
N THR A 82 -7.32 -8.35 12.73
CA THR A 82 -8.14 -9.40 13.36
C THR A 82 -9.30 -8.81 14.19
N ASN A 83 -9.15 -7.58 14.69
CA ASN A 83 -10.18 -6.90 15.48
C ASN A 83 -11.22 -6.16 14.63
N ILE A 84 -11.10 -6.17 13.30
CA ILE A 84 -12.01 -5.45 12.40
C ILE A 84 -12.80 -6.47 11.58
N PRO A 85 -13.99 -6.89 12.05
CA PRO A 85 -14.77 -7.95 11.42
C PRO A 85 -15.31 -7.57 10.04
N THR A 86 -15.34 -6.28 9.70
CA THR A 86 -15.79 -5.76 8.40
C THR A 86 -14.68 -5.66 7.35
N ALA A 87 -13.40 -5.77 7.75
CA ALA A 87 -12.28 -5.57 6.86
C ALA A 87 -12.23 -6.65 5.77
N ASN A 88 -12.48 -6.25 4.52
CA ASN A 88 -12.32 -7.16 3.41
C ASN A 88 -10.84 -7.39 3.06
N GLU A 89 -10.52 -8.55 2.49
CA GLU A 89 -9.13 -8.94 2.14
C GLU A 89 -8.40 -7.91 1.27
N LYS A 90 -9.12 -7.22 0.37
CA LYS A 90 -8.53 -6.18 -0.48
C LYS A 90 -8.19 -4.92 0.31
N VAL A 91 -9.05 -4.50 1.24
CA VAL A 91 -8.82 -3.35 2.13
C VAL A 91 -7.64 -3.64 3.05
N THR A 92 -7.57 -4.84 3.61
CA THR A 92 -6.45 -5.31 4.44
C THR A 92 -5.14 -5.28 3.66
N MET A 93 -5.12 -5.83 2.44
CA MET A 93 -3.92 -5.84 1.60
C MET A 93 -3.47 -4.42 1.20
N ILE A 94 -4.41 -3.56 0.80
CA ILE A 94 -4.10 -2.16 0.42
C ILE A 94 -3.56 -1.38 1.64
N SER A 95 -4.19 -1.54 2.80
CA SER A 95 -3.77 -0.87 4.03
C SER A 95 -2.39 -1.36 4.49
N PHE A 96 -2.10 -2.65 4.33
CA PHE A 96 -0.78 -3.21 4.64
C PHE A 96 0.32 -2.57 3.77
N PHE A 97 0.12 -2.54 2.45
CA PHE A 97 1.09 -1.93 1.53
C PHE A 97 1.26 -0.43 1.72
N HIS A 98 0.18 0.28 2.07
CA HIS A 98 0.24 1.70 2.42
C HIS A 98 1.03 1.95 3.72
N GLY A 99 0.96 1.02 4.68
CA GLY A 99 1.66 1.13 5.94
C GLY A 99 3.16 0.87 5.87
N LEU A 100 3.67 0.24 4.81
CA LEU A 100 5.07 -0.15 4.72
C LEU A 100 6.00 1.05 4.47
N ARG A 101 7.14 1.08 5.17
CA ARG A 101 8.23 2.04 4.96
C ARG A 101 9.25 1.45 3.98
N TYR A 102 9.36 2.05 2.80
CA TYR A 102 10.33 1.63 1.80
C TYR A 102 11.52 2.59 1.73
N GLY A 103 12.70 2.05 1.44
CA GLY A 103 13.91 2.83 1.20
C GLY A 103 13.82 3.63 -0.12
N PRO A 104 14.74 4.57 -0.37
CA PRO A 104 14.81 5.26 -1.66
C PRO A 104 15.01 4.29 -2.83
N LEU A 105 14.28 4.43 -3.95
CA LEU A 105 14.68 3.84 -5.25
C LEU A 105 15.84 4.61 -5.90
N LYS A 106 16.87 4.98 -5.13
CA LYS A 106 18.14 5.42 -5.70
C LYS A 106 19.14 4.28 -5.64
N GLY A 107 18.95 3.32 -6.53
CA GLY A 107 20.00 2.42 -6.98
C GLY A 107 20.58 2.99 -8.27
N ASN A 108 21.78 3.57 -8.20
CA ASN A 108 22.60 3.86 -9.37
C ASN A 108 22.81 2.57 -10.16
N TRP A 109 22.21 2.48 -11.35
CA TRP A 109 22.60 1.50 -12.35
C TRP A 109 23.62 2.17 -13.28
N TYR A 110 24.90 2.04 -12.92
CA TYR A 110 25.99 2.01 -13.89
C TYR A 110 26.45 0.56 -14.04
#